data_AF-A0A5B1BHE9-F1
#
_entry.id   AF-A0A5B1BHE9-F1
#
_cell.length_a   1.000
_cell.length_b   1.000
_cell.length_c   1.000
_cell.angle_alpha   90.00
_cell.angle_beta   90.00
_cell.angle_gamma   90.00
#
_symmetry.space_group_name_H-M   'P 1'
#
loop_
_entity.id
_entity.type
_entity.pdbx_description
1 polymer ?
#
loop_
_entity_poly.entity_id
_entity_poly.type
_entity_poly.pdbx_seq_one_letter_code
_entity_poly.pdbx_strand_id
1 'polypeptide(L)'
;MTVADDRHVANKEFAIEDMSAGIFASGYGQVGDGRSFSFHIEHRSLIVEIYRPGLCGPVPQVEDVVARSVRGLVDIDLTDERSLAAAVRDAVAHAASVSH
;
A
#
# COMPACT_ATOMS: atom_id res chain seq x y z
N MET A 1 -23.84 8.37 -14.74
CA MET A 1 -22.58 8.76 -15.38
C MET A 1 -21.47 8.17 -14.54
N THR A 2 -21.06 6.93 -14.84
CA THR A 2 -19.99 6.25 -14.09
C THR A 2 -18.72 6.45 -14.90
N VAL A 3 -17.83 7.29 -14.40
CA VAL A 3 -16.48 7.43 -14.96
C VAL A 3 -15.72 6.20 -14.50
N ALA A 4 -15.79 5.13 -15.29
CA ALA A 4 -14.76 4.10 -15.26
C ALA A 4 -13.53 4.79 -15.85
N ASP A 5 -12.66 5.26 -14.96
CA ASP A 5 -11.38 5.82 -15.34
C ASP A 5 -10.56 4.64 -15.88
N ASP A 6 -10.60 4.46 -17.20
CA ASP A 6 -9.65 3.69 -18.01
C ASP A 6 -8.27 4.33 -17.86
N ARG A 7 -7.72 4.30 -16.64
CA ARG A 7 -6.35 4.70 -16.36
C ARG A 7 -5.49 3.60 -16.95
N HIS A 8 -5.10 3.87 -18.19
CA HIS A 8 -4.00 3.26 -18.91
C HIS A 8 -3.03 2.62 -17.92
N VAL A 9 -2.84 1.31 -18.06
CA VAL A 9 -1.72 0.55 -17.49
C VAL A 9 -0.44 1.03 -18.19
N ALA A 10 -0.17 2.33 -18.14
CA ALA A 10 1.17 2.85 -18.26
C ALA A 10 1.90 2.22 -17.09
N ASN A 11 3.02 1.58 -17.38
CA ASN A 11 4.01 1.06 -16.45
C ASN A 11 4.40 2.15 -15.44
N LYS A 12 3.52 2.43 -14.48
CA LYS A 12 3.71 3.44 -13.46
C LYS A 12 4.79 2.89 -12.55
N GLU A 13 5.74 3.72 -12.19
CA GLU A 13 6.67 3.37 -11.12
C GLU A 13 5.91 3.38 -9.79
N PHE A 14 6.44 2.69 -8.78
CA PHE A 14 5.91 2.75 -7.42
C PHE A 14 5.61 4.20 -7.01
N ALA A 15 4.37 4.47 -6.61
CA ALA A 15 3.92 5.80 -6.27
C ALA A 15 2.98 5.75 -5.05
N ILE A 16 3.21 6.65 -4.10
CA ILE A 16 2.31 6.89 -2.98
C ILE A 16 1.40 8.06 -3.39
N GLU A 17 0.09 7.86 -3.36
CA GLU A 17 -0.89 8.88 -3.76
C GLU A 17 -1.27 9.79 -2.58
N ASP A 18 -1.45 9.20 -1.41
CA ASP A 18 -1.74 9.91 -0.17
C ASP A 18 -1.01 9.25 0.99
N MET A 19 -0.49 10.08 1.90
CA MET A 19 0.23 9.65 3.09
C MET A 19 -0.06 10.63 4.23
N SER A 20 -0.35 10.05 5.40
CA SER A 20 -0.32 10.73 6.68
C SER A 20 0.84 10.18 7.50
N ALA A 21 1.73 11.05 7.97
CA ALA A 21 2.85 10.72 8.85
C ALA A 21 2.43 10.70 10.34
N GLY A 22 3.28 10.14 11.19
CA GLY A 22 3.12 10.08 12.65
C GLY A 22 2.85 8.67 13.19
N ILE A 23 2.52 8.59 14.49
CA ILE A 23 2.36 7.30 15.20
C ILE A 23 1.20 6.43 14.68
N PHE A 24 0.27 7.03 13.96
CA PHE A 24 -0.84 6.36 13.27
C PHE A 24 -0.71 6.52 11.75
N ALA A 25 0.52 6.52 11.25
CA ALA A 25 0.79 6.71 9.84
C ALA A 25 -0.02 5.75 8.97
N SER A 26 -0.53 6.27 7.87
CA SER A 26 -1.36 5.52 6.93
C SER A 26 -1.34 6.16 5.56
N GLY A 27 -1.71 5.40 4.53
CA GLY A 27 -1.82 5.92 3.19
C GLY A 27 -2.11 4.84 2.16
N TYR A 28 -2.12 5.26 0.90
CA TYR A 28 -2.37 4.37 -0.24
C TYR A 28 -1.60 4.81 -1.48
N GLY A 29 -1.45 3.88 -2.42
CA GLY A 29 -0.71 4.11 -3.65
C GLY A 29 -0.80 2.98 -4.65
N GLN A 30 0.10 3.00 -5.63
CA GLN A 30 0.22 2.01 -6.70
C GLN A 30 1.62 1.39 -6.72
N VAL A 31 1.69 0.07 -6.87
CA VAL A 31 2.97 -0.68 -6.94
C VAL A 31 3.63 -0.55 -8.31
N GLY A 32 2.83 -0.29 -9.34
CA GLY A 32 3.29 -0.05 -10.71
C GLY A 32 2.83 -1.07 -11.74
N ASP A 33 2.56 -2.31 -11.29
CA ASP A 33 1.98 -3.38 -12.11
C ASP A 33 0.46 -3.25 -12.29
N GLY A 34 -0.11 -2.05 -12.10
CA GLY A 34 -1.56 -1.83 -12.05
C GLY A 34 -2.24 -2.30 -10.76
N ARG A 35 -1.46 -2.71 -9.75
CA ARG A 35 -1.96 -3.07 -8.41
C ARG A 35 -1.89 -1.87 -7.47
N SER A 36 -2.96 -1.68 -6.72
CA SER A 36 -3.00 -0.69 -5.62
C SER A 36 -2.53 -1.34 -4.31
N PHE A 37 -2.00 -0.53 -3.43
CA PHE A 37 -1.67 -0.95 -2.07
C PHE A 37 -2.16 0.09 -1.05
N SER A 38 -2.38 -0.36 0.17
CA SER A 38 -2.54 0.50 1.34
C SER A 38 -1.46 0.16 2.36
N PHE A 39 -1.19 1.12 3.24
CA PHE A 39 -0.38 0.86 4.42
C PHE A 39 -0.96 1.58 5.62
N HIS A 40 -0.76 1.01 6.79
CA HIS A 40 -1.16 1.62 8.06
C HIS A 40 -0.32 1.08 9.21
N ILE A 41 -0.27 1.85 10.30
CA ILE A 41 0.32 1.40 11.54
C ILE A 41 -0.72 0.68 12.40
N GLU A 42 -0.45 -0.59 12.70
CA GLU A 42 -1.24 -1.40 13.63
C GLU A 42 -0.31 -2.06 14.64
N HIS A 43 -0.65 -2.02 15.94
CA HIS A 43 0.13 -2.69 16.99
C HIS A 43 1.65 -2.46 16.93
N ARG A 44 2.10 -1.24 16.62
CA ARG A 44 3.52 -0.86 16.42
C ARG A 44 4.22 -1.61 15.27
N SER A 45 3.45 -1.99 14.25
CA SER A 45 3.94 -2.58 13.02
C SER A 45 3.41 -1.81 11.83
N LEU A 46 4.24 -1.67 10.79
CA LEU A 46 3.82 -1.21 9.48
C LEU A 46 3.19 -2.41 8.77
N ILE A 47 1.89 -2.30 8.52
CA ILE A 47 1.14 -3.25 7.72
C ILE A 47 1.06 -2.68 6.31
N VAL A 48 1.40 -3.50 5.31
CA VAL A 48 1.24 -3.17 3.90
C VAL A 48 0.41 -4.25 3.25
N GLU A 49 -0.66 -3.85 2.58
CA GLU A 49 -1.61 -4.73 1.90
C GLU A 49 -1.66 -4.36 0.42
N ILE A 50 -1.34 -5.32 -0.44
CA ILE A 50 -1.40 -5.17 -1.89
C ILE A 50 -2.67 -5.86 -2.37
N TYR A 51 -3.48 -5.12 -3.11
CA TYR A 51 -4.75 -5.61 -3.61
C TYR A 51 -4.66 -6.15 -5.03
N ARG A 52 -5.63 -6.99 -5.39
CA ARG A 52 -5.81 -7.45 -6.77
C ARG A 52 -6.08 -6.28 -7.73
N PRO A 53 -5.60 -6.37 -8.98
CA PRO A 53 -5.93 -5.37 -9.98
C PRO A 53 -7.44 -5.39 -10.29
N GLY A 54 -8.00 -4.23 -10.61
CA GLY A 54 -9.41 -4.13 -11.03
C GLY A 54 -10.44 -4.25 -9.90
N LEU A 55 -10.09 -3.81 -8.68
CA LEU A 55 -11.06 -3.58 -7.62
C LEU A 55 -12.17 -2.65 -8.11
N CYS A 56 -13.39 -3.18 -8.27
CA CYS A 56 -14.55 -2.44 -8.80
C CYS A 56 -15.61 -2.15 -7.71
N GLY A 57 -15.27 -2.39 -6.43
CA GLY A 57 -16.14 -2.15 -5.28
C GLY A 57 -15.69 -0.95 -4.43
N PRO A 58 -16.61 -0.30 -3.68
CA PRO A 58 -16.30 0.89 -2.89
C PRO A 58 -15.37 0.64 -1.70
N VAL A 59 -15.23 -0.61 -1.23
CA VAL A 59 -14.38 -0.98 -0.10
C VAL A 59 -13.66 -2.29 -0.42
N PRO A 60 -12.32 -2.28 -0.58
CA PRO A 60 -11.53 -3.51 -0.71
C PRO A 60 -11.75 -4.39 0.52
N GLN A 61 -12.04 -5.68 0.32
CA GLN A 61 -12.14 -6.64 1.41
C GLN A 61 -10.77 -7.27 1.70
N VAL A 62 -10.63 -7.89 2.87
CA VAL A 62 -9.42 -8.65 3.22
C VAL A 62 -9.15 -9.80 2.23
N GLU A 63 -10.20 -10.32 1.58
CA GLU A 63 -10.14 -11.33 0.53
C GLU A 63 -9.53 -10.80 -0.78
N ASP A 64 -9.54 -9.48 -0.99
CA ASP A 64 -8.95 -8.85 -2.16
C ASP A 64 -7.44 -8.60 -2.02
N VAL A 65 -6.88 -8.84 -0.82
CA VAL A 65 -5.44 -8.75 -0.57
C VAL A 65 -4.76 -9.95 -1.24
N VAL A 66 -3.87 -9.68 -2.18
CA VAL A 66 -3.09 -10.71 -2.89
C VAL A 66 -1.70 -10.90 -2.31
N ALA A 67 -1.18 -9.87 -1.63
CA ALA A 67 0.08 -9.94 -0.90
C ALA A 67 0.06 -9.03 0.32
N ARG A 68 0.73 -9.47 1.38
CA ARG A 68 0.83 -8.72 2.64
C ARG A 68 2.26 -8.71 3.15
N SER A 69 2.66 -7.58 3.73
CA SER A 69 3.89 -7.44 4.49
C SER A 69 3.60 -6.87 5.87
N VAL A 70 4.33 -7.36 6.88
CA VAL A 70 4.26 -6.87 8.25
C VAL A 70 5.69 -6.65 8.72
N ARG A 71 6.03 -5.40 9.03
CA ARG A 71 7.37 -5.02 9.50
C ARG A 71 7.27 -4.23 10.80
N GLY A 72 8.11 -4.54 11.78
CA GLY A 72 8.22 -3.71 12.99
C GLY A 72 8.68 -2.29 12.67
N LEU A 73 8.32 -1.33 13.52
CA LEU A 73 8.68 0.09 13.36
C LEU A 73 10.07 0.45 13.89
N VAL A 74 10.88 -0.56 14.20
CA VAL A 74 12.25 -0.35 14.66
C VAL A 74 13.04 0.30 13.52
N ASP A 75 13.79 1.34 13.89
CA ASP A 75 14.63 2.15 13.00
C ASP A 75 13.87 2.91 11.88
N ILE A 76 12.57 3.16 12.05
CA ILE A 76 11.78 4.02 11.14
C ILE A 76 11.40 5.30 11.86
N ASP A 77 11.75 6.45 11.28
CA ASP A 77 11.17 7.73 11.70
C ASP A 77 9.79 7.89 11.04
N LEU A 78 8.74 7.76 11.86
CA LEU A 78 7.36 7.91 11.41
C LEU A 78 6.94 9.37 11.17
N THR A 79 7.68 10.32 11.72
CA THR A 79 7.39 11.76 11.57
C THR A 79 7.99 12.32 10.28
N ASP A 80 9.02 11.65 9.75
CA ASP A 80 9.63 11.98 8.47
C ASP A 80 8.97 11.19 7.33
N GLU A 81 8.29 11.93 6.45
CA GLU A 81 7.57 11.35 5.30
C GLU A 81 8.50 10.57 4.35
N ARG A 82 9.76 10.98 4.23
CA ARG A 82 10.74 10.32 3.34
C ARG A 82 11.15 8.95 3.90
N SER A 83 11.37 8.89 5.20
CA SER A 83 11.71 7.67 5.94
C SER A 83 10.54 6.68 5.92
N LEU A 84 9.32 7.17 6.14
CA LEU A 84 8.10 6.37 6.02
C LEU A 84 7.91 5.86 4.59
N ALA A 85 8.04 6.71 3.58
CA ALA A 85 7.92 6.31 2.17
C ALA A 85 8.95 5.25 1.77
N ALA A 86 10.20 5.38 2.25
CA ALA A 86 11.24 4.39 2.01
C ALA A 86 10.90 3.04 2.65
N ALA A 87 10.39 3.04 3.90
CA ALA A 87 9.96 1.83 4.59
C ALA A 87 8.75 1.16 3.92
N VAL A 88 7.77 1.95 3.46
CA VAL A 88 6.61 1.44 2.70
C VAL A 88 7.06 0.79 1.39
N ARG A 89 7.96 1.44 0.64
CA ARG A 89 8.51 0.89 -0.59
C ARG A 89 9.24 -0.44 -0.36
N ASP A 90 10.05 -0.53 0.69
CA ASP A 90 10.74 -1.75 1.09
C ASP A 90 9.75 -2.86 1.47
N ALA A 91 8.74 -2.53 2.28
CA ALA A 91 7.70 -3.47 2.67
C ALA A 91 6.86 -3.97 1.47
N VAL A 92 6.57 -3.11 0.48
CA VAL A 92 5.93 -3.51 -0.79
C VAL A 92 6.81 -4.49 -1.56
N ALA A 93 8.13 -4.25 -1.65
CA ALA A 93 9.06 -5.15 -2.32
C ALA A 93 9.19 -6.51 -1.60
N HIS A 94 9.00 -6.53 -0.28
CA HIS A 94 9.05 -7.73 0.56
C HIS A 94 7.68 -8.39 0.81
N ALA A 95 6.60 -7.88 0.23
CA ALA A 95 5.27 -8.43 0.45
C ALA A 95 5.15 -9.86 -0.10
N ALA A 96 4.72 -10.79 0.75
CA ALA A 96 4.51 -12.18 0.37
C ALA A 96 3.08 -12.41 -0.10
N SER A 97 2.90 -13.26 -1.11
CA SER A 97 1.57 -13.65 -1.57
C SER A 97 0.78 -14.30 -0.45
N VAL A 98 -0.45 -13.88 -0.23
CA VAL A 98 -1.36 -14.57 0.68
C VAL A 98 -2.11 -15.64 -0.11
N SER A 99 -2.04 -16.89 0.35
CA SER A 99 -2.84 -17.98 -0.20
C SER A 99 -4.14 -18.04 0.62
N HIS A 100 -5.28 -17.86 -0.06
CA HIS A 100 -6.61 -18.07 0.52
C HIS A 100 -7.05 -19.52 0.32
#